data_AF-A0A955AJZ2-F1
#
_entry.id   AF-A0A955AJZ2-F1
#
_cell.length_a   1.000
_cell.length_b   1.000
_cell.length_c   1.000
_cell.angle_alpha   90.00
_cell.angle_beta   90.00
_cell.angle_gamma   90.00
#
_symmetry.space_group_name_H-M   'P 1'
#
loop_
_entity.id
_entity.type
_entity.pdbx_description
1 polymer ?
#
loop_
_entity_poly.entity_id
_entity_poly.type
_entity_poly.pdbx_seq_one_letter_code
_entity_poly.pdbx_strand_id
1 'polypeptide(L)'
;RKVKDDGNRRGDDPKEKKVVFGFRTVSVFDVSQTEGKPLPEFASLSGDPGELQMKLENVVTSKGIQLSYVDSLAGANGVSLDGRIEILEGLEPPQKFSTTVHELAHELLHRGDRRELTTKTIRETEAEAVAYAVCRWAGLECSSRASDYIQLYSGDEKVLMQSLEHIRDVSATIIEALESSTVNDCTTELVLTT
;
A
#
# COMPACT_ATOMS: atom_id res chain seq x y z
N ARG A 1 81.25 -10.85 11.61
CA ARG A 1 81.82 -10.21 10.40
C ARG A 1 81.11 -10.84 9.19
N LYS A 2 80.30 -10.04 8.45
CA LYS A 2 79.46 -10.35 7.24
C LYS A 2 78.36 -11.42 7.45
N VAL A 3 77.12 -11.23 6.98
CA VAL A 3 76.60 -11.20 5.59
C VAL A 3 75.33 -10.29 5.57
N LYS A 4 75.27 -9.18 4.82
CA LYS A 4 74.81 -8.96 3.43
C LYS A 4 73.28 -9.06 3.20
N ASP A 5 72.69 -7.88 2.98
CA ASP A 5 71.69 -7.42 2.00
C ASP A 5 70.88 -8.45 1.18
N ASP A 6 69.55 -8.25 1.10
CA ASP A 6 68.79 -8.02 -0.15
C ASP A 6 67.26 -8.25 0.03
N GLY A 7 66.46 -7.31 -0.49
CA GLY A 7 65.36 -7.65 -1.40
C GLY A 7 63.96 -8.01 -0.86
N ASN A 8 63.12 -6.99 -0.70
CA ASN A 8 61.80 -6.80 -1.34
C ASN A 8 60.80 -7.99 -1.58
N ARG A 9 59.53 -7.70 -1.20
CA ARG A 9 58.21 -8.20 -1.67
C ARG A 9 57.50 -9.33 -0.90
N ARG A 10 56.22 -9.04 -0.63
CA ARG A 10 54.99 -9.90 -0.55
C ARG A 10 54.29 -9.69 0.78
N GLY A 11 53.00 -9.41 0.88
CA GLY A 11 51.91 -9.14 -0.05
C GLY A 11 50.75 -8.67 0.86
N ASP A 12 50.05 -7.61 0.46
CA ASP A 12 48.88 -7.12 1.19
C ASP A 12 47.68 -7.95 0.75
N ASP A 13 47.38 -9.02 1.49
CA ASP A 13 46.18 -9.83 1.29
C ASP A 13 44.98 -9.14 1.97
N PRO A 14 43.91 -8.78 1.23
CA PRO A 14 42.72 -8.21 1.83
C PRO A 14 42.06 -9.28 2.69
N LYS A 15 41.99 -9.05 4.01
CA LYS A 15 41.24 -9.89 4.95
C LYS A 15 39.77 -9.94 4.50
N GLU A 16 39.39 -11.01 3.81
CA GLU A 16 37.98 -11.34 3.57
C GLU A 16 37.25 -11.38 4.91
N LYS A 17 36.39 -10.39 5.14
CA LYS A 17 35.48 -10.37 6.28
C LYS A 17 34.44 -11.46 6.05
N LYS A 18 34.69 -12.66 6.57
CA LYS A 18 33.67 -13.72 6.64
C LYS A 18 32.56 -13.24 7.58
N VAL A 19 31.43 -12.85 7.00
CA VAL A 19 30.20 -12.55 7.74
C VAL A 19 29.55 -13.88 8.09
N VAL A 20 29.41 -14.15 9.38
CA VAL A 20 28.72 -15.35 9.87
C VAL A 20 27.22 -15.08 9.83
N PHE A 21 26.49 -15.86 9.03
CA PHE A 21 25.03 -15.93 9.08
C PHE A 21 24.62 -17.02 10.08
N GLY A 22 23.75 -16.67 11.02
CA GLY A 22 23.19 -17.60 11.99
C GLY A 22 21.68 -17.40 12.11
N PHE A 23 20.96 -18.48 12.41
CA PHE A 23 19.53 -18.47 12.69
C PHE A 23 19.32 -18.80 14.18
N ARG A 24 18.36 -18.13 14.81
CA ARG A 24 17.94 -18.42 16.18
C ARG A 24 16.57 -19.08 16.14
N THR A 25 16.48 -20.27 16.72
CA THR A 25 15.18 -20.91 16.95
C THR A 25 14.41 -20.11 17.98
N VAL A 26 13.23 -19.62 17.60
CA VAL A 26 12.27 -18.99 18.50
C VAL A 26 11.05 -19.89 18.60
N SER A 27 10.53 -20.05 19.82
CA SER A 27 9.33 -20.84 20.06
C SER A 27 8.10 -19.98 19.75
N VAL A 28 7.22 -20.49 18.90
CA VAL A 28 5.91 -19.91 18.63
C VAL A 28 4.89 -20.66 19.48
N PHE A 29 4.14 -19.94 20.30
CA PHE A 29 3.06 -20.50 21.11
C PHE A 29 1.72 -20.18 20.45
N ASP A 30 0.76 -21.10 20.54
CA ASP A 30 -0.60 -20.82 20.11
C ASP A 30 -1.22 -19.74 21.02
N VAL A 31 -2.09 -18.87 20.49
CA VAL A 31 -2.73 -17.79 21.26
C VAL A 31 -3.46 -18.35 22.49
N SER A 32 -4.07 -19.54 22.37
CA SER A 32 -4.74 -20.24 23.47
C SER A 32 -3.80 -20.68 24.60
N GLN A 33 -2.48 -20.70 24.36
CA GLN A 33 -1.44 -21.06 25.32
C GLN A 33 -0.81 -19.84 25.99
N THR A 34 -1.34 -18.64 25.74
CA THR A 34 -0.84 -17.39 26.32
C THR A 34 -1.89 -16.76 27.22
N GLU A 35 -1.49 -16.33 28.42
CA GLU A 35 -2.32 -15.52 29.31
C GLU A 35 -1.91 -14.05 29.16
N GLY A 36 -2.86 -13.18 28.80
CA GLY A 36 -2.62 -11.77 28.54
C GLY A 36 -3.87 -11.05 28.03
N LYS A 37 -3.79 -9.72 27.83
CA LYS A 37 -4.84 -9.00 27.07
C LYS A 37 -4.95 -9.67 25.69
N PRO A 38 -6.17 -9.87 25.16
CA PRO A 38 -6.34 -10.45 23.83
C PRO A 38 -5.44 -9.69 22.85
N LEU A 39 -4.73 -10.46 22.01
CA LEU A 39 -3.98 -9.86 20.91
C LEU A 39 -4.94 -9.00 20.09
N PRO A 40 -4.48 -7.85 19.57
CA PRO A 40 -5.28 -7.10 18.61
C PRO A 40 -5.76 -8.07 17.55
N GLU A 41 -7.07 -8.14 17.31
CA GLU A 41 -7.60 -8.96 16.23
C GLU A 41 -6.91 -8.57 14.92
N PHE A 42 -6.57 -9.56 14.10
CA PHE A 42 -6.08 -9.26 12.76
C PHE A 42 -7.13 -8.39 12.08
N ALA A 43 -6.65 -7.34 11.42
CA ALA A 43 -7.53 -6.39 10.79
C ALA A 43 -8.48 -7.12 9.84
N SER A 44 -9.76 -7.19 10.17
CA SER A 44 -10.77 -7.81 9.34
C SER A 44 -11.42 -6.71 8.49
N LEU A 45 -11.41 -6.93 7.17
CA LEU A 45 -12.16 -6.12 6.22
C LEU A 45 -13.53 -6.77 6.05
N SER A 46 -14.60 -6.04 6.35
CA SER A 46 -15.97 -6.56 6.25
C SER A 46 -16.95 -5.52 5.70
N GLY A 47 -18.10 -6.00 5.23
CA GLY A 47 -19.08 -5.22 4.48
C GLY A 47 -19.13 -5.65 3.01
N ASP A 48 -20.03 -5.02 2.25
CA ASP A 48 -20.20 -5.26 0.82
C ASP A 48 -20.15 -3.92 0.07
N PRO A 49 -19.15 -3.71 -0.81
CA PRO A 49 -19.07 -2.50 -1.62
C PRO A 49 -20.20 -2.41 -2.66
N GLY A 50 -20.90 -3.51 -2.99
CA GLY A 50 -21.97 -3.53 -3.97
C GLY A 50 -21.54 -2.94 -5.32
N GLU A 51 -22.30 -1.96 -5.83
CA GLU A 51 -21.99 -1.27 -7.08
C GLU A 51 -20.73 -0.39 -7.03
N LEU A 52 -20.25 -0.04 -5.82
CA LEU A 52 -19.08 0.83 -5.68
C LEU A 52 -17.83 0.18 -6.26
N GLN A 53 -17.73 -1.16 -6.26
CA GLN A 53 -16.64 -1.87 -6.91
C GLN A 53 -16.61 -1.56 -8.42
N MET A 54 -17.74 -1.72 -9.11
CA MET A 54 -17.84 -1.43 -10.55
C MET A 54 -17.57 0.05 -10.84
N LYS A 55 -18.09 0.96 -10.00
CA LYS A 55 -17.84 2.40 -10.11
C LYS A 55 -16.36 2.71 -9.96
N LEU A 56 -15.67 2.06 -9.02
CA LEU A 56 -14.23 2.22 -8.82
C LEU A 56 -13.43 1.78 -10.06
N GLU A 57 -13.78 0.66 -10.68
CA GLU A 57 -13.13 0.19 -11.91
C GLU A 57 -13.30 1.18 -13.07
N ASN A 58 -14.48 1.80 -13.18
CA ASN A 58 -14.75 2.87 -14.14
C ASN A 58 -13.92 4.13 -13.84
N VAL A 59 -13.74 4.48 -12.56
CA VAL A 59 -12.87 5.60 -12.14
C VAL A 59 -11.41 5.34 -12.49
N VAL A 60 -10.92 4.11 -12.30
CA VAL A 60 -9.56 3.70 -12.71
C VAL A 60 -9.39 3.90 -14.22
N THR A 61 -10.35 3.39 -14.99
CA THR A 61 -10.31 3.46 -16.47
C THR A 61 -10.43 4.91 -16.98
N SER A 62 -11.29 5.73 -16.38
CA SER A 62 -11.47 7.14 -16.79
C SER A 62 -10.24 8.01 -16.55
N LYS A 63 -9.39 7.61 -15.60
CA LYS A 63 -8.07 8.20 -15.34
C LYS A 63 -6.98 7.69 -16.29
N GLY A 64 -7.33 6.87 -17.28
CA GLY A 64 -6.40 6.30 -18.26
C GLY A 64 -5.50 5.20 -17.69
N ILE A 65 -5.89 4.59 -16.57
CA ILE A 65 -5.16 3.50 -15.93
C ILE A 65 -5.77 2.17 -16.39
N GLN A 66 -4.93 1.23 -16.82
CA GLN A 66 -5.37 -0.11 -17.18
C GLN A 66 -5.61 -0.94 -15.92
N LEU A 67 -6.77 -1.57 -15.79
CA LEU A 67 -7.05 -2.52 -14.71
C LEU A 67 -7.09 -3.94 -15.26
N SER A 68 -6.39 -4.87 -14.61
CA SER A 68 -6.42 -6.30 -14.95
C SER A 68 -6.47 -7.17 -13.71
N TYR A 69 -7.19 -8.28 -13.82
CA TYR A 69 -7.21 -9.33 -12.81
C TYR A 69 -6.25 -10.46 -13.21
N VAL A 70 -5.46 -10.97 -12.27
CA VAL A 70 -4.42 -11.97 -12.53
C VAL A 70 -4.45 -13.09 -11.49
N ASP A 71 -4.03 -14.29 -11.90
CA ASP A 71 -4.06 -15.49 -11.05
C ASP A 71 -3.01 -15.48 -9.92
N SER A 72 -1.92 -14.71 -10.06
CA SER A 72 -0.82 -14.73 -9.09
C SER A 72 -0.02 -13.43 -9.09
N LEU A 73 0.21 -12.89 -7.90
CA LEU A 73 1.01 -11.68 -7.64
C LEU A 73 2.12 -11.92 -6.60
N ALA A 74 2.70 -13.12 -6.58
CA ALA A 74 3.80 -13.48 -5.68
C ALA A 74 3.53 -13.17 -4.18
N GLY A 75 2.27 -13.32 -3.75
CA GLY A 75 1.82 -13.08 -2.38
C GLY A 75 1.25 -11.70 -2.10
N ALA A 76 1.21 -10.79 -3.08
CA ALA A 76 0.47 -9.54 -2.98
C ALA A 76 -1.01 -9.71 -3.40
N ASN A 77 -1.88 -8.84 -2.89
CA ASN A 77 -3.29 -8.78 -3.31
C ASN A 77 -3.47 -7.87 -4.55
N GLY A 78 -2.56 -6.91 -4.76
CA GLY A 78 -2.57 -5.98 -5.87
C GLY A 78 -1.19 -5.38 -6.10
N VAL A 79 -0.96 -4.84 -7.30
CA VAL A 79 0.24 -4.09 -7.66
C VAL A 79 -0.09 -2.94 -8.61
N SER A 80 0.48 -1.77 -8.34
CA SER A 80 0.54 -0.61 -9.24
C SER A 80 1.83 -0.63 -10.07
N LEU A 81 1.68 -0.47 -11.39
CA LEU A 81 2.68 -0.61 -12.44
C LEU A 81 2.66 0.60 -13.40
N ASP A 82 2.61 1.82 -12.87
CA ASP A 82 2.73 3.09 -13.59
C ASP A 82 1.82 3.19 -14.83
N GLY A 83 0.55 3.48 -14.58
CA GLY A 83 -0.50 3.48 -15.61
C GLY A 83 -1.23 2.14 -15.75
N ARG A 84 -0.89 1.16 -14.91
CA ARG A 84 -1.57 -0.14 -14.87
C ARG A 84 -1.69 -0.64 -13.43
N ILE A 85 -2.84 -1.20 -13.09
CA ILE A 85 -3.12 -1.87 -11.82
C ILE A 85 -3.43 -3.33 -12.13
N GLU A 86 -2.78 -4.24 -11.40
CA GLU A 86 -3.11 -5.66 -11.38
C GLU A 86 -3.66 -6.04 -10.01
N ILE A 87 -4.80 -6.74 -9.98
CA ILE A 87 -5.44 -7.22 -8.75
C ILE A 87 -5.50 -8.75 -8.79
N LEU A 88 -5.23 -9.38 -7.66
CA LEU A 88 -5.33 -10.84 -7.53
C LEU A 88 -6.79 -11.28 -7.75
N GLU A 89 -6.98 -12.32 -8.56
CA GLU A 89 -8.29 -12.90 -8.79
C GLU A 89 -8.77 -13.68 -7.55
N GLY A 90 -10.09 -13.73 -7.34
CA GLY A 90 -10.69 -14.46 -6.21
C GLY A 90 -10.65 -13.75 -4.86
N LEU A 91 -10.23 -12.48 -4.79
CA LEU A 91 -10.36 -11.69 -3.56
C LEU A 91 -11.83 -11.47 -3.17
N GLU A 92 -12.11 -11.56 -1.87
CA GLU A 92 -13.40 -11.20 -1.28
C GLU A 92 -13.77 -9.75 -1.60
N PRO A 93 -15.06 -9.40 -1.79
CA PRO A 93 -15.49 -8.08 -2.24
C PRO A 93 -14.89 -6.89 -1.47
N PRO A 94 -14.91 -6.84 -0.11
CA PRO A 94 -14.33 -5.70 0.61
C PRO A 94 -12.80 -5.65 0.49
N GLN A 95 -12.13 -6.81 0.41
CA GLN A 95 -10.69 -6.87 0.20
C GLN A 95 -10.32 -6.38 -1.20
N LYS A 96 -11.08 -6.80 -2.23
CA LYS A 96 -10.89 -6.36 -3.61
C LYS A 96 -11.04 -4.85 -3.71
N PHE A 97 -12.11 -4.29 -3.16
CA PHE A 97 -12.34 -2.85 -3.14
C PHE A 97 -11.21 -2.09 -2.47
N SER A 98 -10.85 -2.48 -1.24
CA SER A 98 -9.75 -1.85 -0.50
C SER A 98 -8.43 -1.93 -1.25
N THR A 99 -8.14 -3.06 -1.89
CA THR A 99 -6.90 -3.26 -2.66
C THR A 99 -6.91 -2.38 -3.90
N THR A 100 -8.00 -2.33 -4.66
CA THR A 100 -8.12 -1.46 -5.84
C THR A 100 -7.97 0.02 -5.48
N VAL A 101 -8.54 0.47 -4.35
CA VAL A 101 -8.34 1.85 -3.88
C VAL A 101 -6.88 2.09 -3.50
N HIS A 102 -6.22 1.15 -2.82
CA HIS A 102 -4.81 1.25 -2.43
C HIS A 102 -3.90 1.41 -3.66
N GLU A 103 -4.08 0.55 -4.67
CA GLU A 103 -3.28 0.65 -5.90
C GLU A 103 -3.61 1.91 -6.70
N LEU A 104 -4.88 2.35 -6.73
CA LEU A 104 -5.25 3.63 -7.33
C LEU A 104 -4.62 4.83 -6.59
N ALA A 105 -4.53 4.76 -5.26
CA ALA A 105 -3.86 5.78 -4.47
C ALA A 105 -2.37 5.86 -4.83
N HIS A 106 -1.71 4.71 -5.06
CA HIS A 106 -0.32 4.70 -5.57
C HIS A 106 -0.19 5.39 -6.92
N GLU A 107 -1.10 5.12 -7.85
CA GLU A 107 -1.14 5.76 -9.17
C GLU A 107 -1.39 7.28 -9.09
N LEU A 108 -2.10 7.76 -8.07
CA LEU A 108 -2.43 9.19 -7.91
C LEU A 108 -1.39 9.97 -7.10
N LEU A 109 -0.84 9.38 -6.04
CA LEU A 109 0.08 10.04 -5.11
C LEU A 109 1.53 10.03 -5.58
N HIS A 110 1.96 8.97 -6.27
CA HIS A 110 3.38 8.63 -6.38
C HIS A 110 3.92 8.61 -7.82
N ARG A 111 3.31 9.41 -8.70
CA ARG A 111 3.84 9.71 -10.04
C ARG A 111 4.80 10.91 -9.99
N GLY A 112 5.98 10.78 -10.62
CA GLY A 112 6.95 11.88 -10.79
C GLY A 112 7.89 12.15 -9.60
N ASP A 113 8.38 13.39 -9.51
CA ASP A 113 9.55 13.79 -8.71
C ASP A 113 9.40 13.55 -7.20
N ARG A 114 8.16 13.52 -6.66
CA ARG A 114 7.90 13.27 -5.23
C ARG A 114 8.27 11.86 -4.79
N ARG A 115 8.36 10.91 -5.72
CA ARG A 115 8.80 9.54 -5.43
C ARG A 115 10.25 9.50 -4.93
N GLU A 116 11.07 10.46 -5.34
CA GLU A 116 12.47 10.58 -4.87
C GLU A 116 12.57 11.26 -3.50
N LEU A 117 11.57 12.05 -3.12
CA LEU A 117 11.51 12.80 -1.86
C LEU A 117 10.94 11.99 -0.69
N THR A 118 10.28 10.86 -0.96
CA THR A 118 9.55 10.07 0.04
C THR A 118 10.08 8.65 0.16
N THR A 119 10.17 8.15 1.39
CA THR A 119 10.58 6.76 1.64
C THR A 119 9.47 5.80 1.21
N LYS A 120 9.82 4.54 0.89
CA LYS A 120 8.81 3.51 0.59
C LYS A 120 7.76 3.43 1.69
N THR A 121 8.19 3.47 2.95
CA THR A 121 7.28 3.39 4.10
C THR A 121 6.28 4.53 4.13
N ILE A 122 6.70 5.78 3.90
CA ILE A 122 5.78 6.93 3.80
C ILE A 122 4.76 6.70 2.68
N ARG A 123 5.23 6.25 1.51
CA ARG A 123 4.36 6.03 0.35
C ARG A 123 3.30 4.95 0.58
N GLU A 124 3.69 3.82 1.16
CA GLU A 124 2.74 2.76 1.53
C GLU A 124 1.74 3.26 2.57
N THR A 125 2.18 4.00 3.59
CA THR A 125 1.22 4.46 4.61
C THR A 125 0.30 5.56 4.11
N GLU A 126 0.73 6.41 3.17
CA GLU A 126 -0.18 7.33 2.49
C GLU A 126 -1.24 6.58 1.69
N ALA A 127 -0.84 5.58 0.88
CA ALA A 127 -1.79 4.77 0.11
C ALA A 127 -2.76 4.00 1.01
N GLU A 128 -2.27 3.42 2.11
CA GLU A 128 -3.10 2.71 3.09
C GLU A 128 -4.07 3.65 3.81
N ALA A 129 -3.65 4.89 4.12
CA ALA A 129 -4.51 5.89 4.72
C ALA A 129 -5.63 6.36 3.77
N VAL A 130 -5.33 6.52 2.47
CA VAL A 130 -6.35 6.82 1.45
C VAL A 130 -7.33 5.66 1.33
N ALA A 131 -6.84 4.43 1.21
CA ALA A 131 -7.70 3.24 1.14
C ALA A 131 -8.61 3.15 2.36
N TYR A 132 -8.07 3.37 3.56
CA TYR A 132 -8.85 3.41 4.79
C TYR A 132 -9.96 4.46 4.75
N ALA A 133 -9.65 5.71 4.36
CA ALA A 133 -10.62 6.79 4.34
C ALA A 133 -11.78 6.51 3.35
N VAL A 134 -11.45 6.06 2.14
CA VAL A 134 -12.44 5.74 1.11
C VAL A 134 -13.29 4.52 1.50
N CYS A 135 -12.68 3.46 2.04
CA CYS A 135 -13.43 2.30 2.49
C CYS A 135 -14.37 2.64 3.65
N ARG A 136 -13.94 3.48 4.61
CA ARG A 136 -14.82 3.97 5.69
C ARG A 136 -15.98 4.80 5.15
N TRP A 137 -15.74 5.65 4.15
CA TRP A 137 -16.80 6.38 3.46
C TRP A 137 -17.78 5.43 2.74
N ALA A 138 -17.26 4.36 2.12
CA ALA A 138 -18.05 3.33 1.45
C ALA A 138 -18.83 2.42 2.42
N GLY A 139 -18.73 2.64 3.73
CA GLY A 139 -19.39 1.82 4.75
C GLY A 139 -18.72 0.47 5.00
N LEU A 140 -17.47 0.28 4.57
CA LEU A 140 -16.68 -0.91 4.86
C LEU A 140 -15.96 -0.76 6.18
N GLU A 141 -16.01 -1.80 7.00
CA GLU A 141 -15.23 -1.87 8.23
C GLU A 141 -13.78 -2.20 7.86
N CYS A 142 -12.90 -1.24 8.13
CA CYS A 142 -11.47 -1.37 7.93
C CYS A 142 -10.80 -1.12 9.26
N SER A 143 -9.94 -2.02 9.70
CA SER A 143 -9.06 -1.80 10.85
C SER A 143 -7.66 -1.50 10.30
N SER A 144 -7.21 -0.26 10.39
CA SER A 144 -5.84 0.10 9.99
C SER A 144 -4.92 0.13 11.19
N ARG A 145 -3.65 -0.23 10.98
CA ARG A 145 -2.56 -0.08 11.97
C ARG A 145 -2.01 1.35 11.99
N ALA A 146 -2.87 2.35 11.79
CA ALA A 146 -2.48 3.74 11.55
C ALA A 146 -1.74 4.41 12.72
N SER A 147 -1.69 3.80 13.91
CA SER A 147 -0.97 4.37 15.07
C SER A 147 0.54 4.52 14.85
N ASP A 148 1.15 3.66 14.04
CA ASP A 148 2.59 3.70 13.78
C ASP A 148 2.97 4.84 12.82
N TYR A 149 1.98 5.42 12.12
CA TYR A 149 2.16 6.45 11.09
C TYR A 149 2.85 7.73 11.59
N ILE A 150 2.53 8.18 12.81
CA ILE A 150 3.06 9.42 13.37
C ILE A 150 4.56 9.33 13.65
N GLN A 151 5.06 8.14 14.00
CA GLN A 151 6.48 7.93 14.33
C GLN A 151 7.36 7.89 13.07
N LEU A 152 6.79 7.57 11.91
CA LEU A 152 7.51 7.38 10.64
C LEU A 152 8.09 8.68 10.06
N TYR A 153 7.54 9.83 10.45
CA TYR A 153 7.99 11.15 9.96
C TYR A 153 9.21 11.71 10.68
N SER A 154 9.77 11.00 11.68
CA SER A 154 11.03 11.35 12.37
C SER A 154 11.11 12.80 12.87
N GLY A 155 9.95 13.44 13.12
CA GLY A 155 9.86 14.84 13.56
C GLY A 155 9.89 15.90 12.44
N ASP A 156 9.85 15.52 11.16
CA ASP A 156 9.70 16.47 10.06
C ASP A 156 8.22 16.83 9.86
N GLU A 157 7.81 17.93 10.52
CA GLU A 157 6.46 18.48 10.46
C GLU A 157 6.02 18.81 9.03
N LYS A 158 6.94 19.28 8.16
CA LYS A 158 6.59 19.67 6.79
C LYS A 158 6.21 18.46 5.96
N VAL A 159 7.00 17.39 6.07
CA VAL A 159 6.73 16.14 5.35
C VAL A 159 5.42 15.53 5.84
N LEU A 160 5.17 15.52 7.16
CA LEU A 160 3.91 15.06 7.74
C LEU A 160 2.70 15.87 7.23
N MET A 161 2.79 17.20 7.27
CA MET A 161 1.70 18.07 6.81
C MET A 161 1.40 17.88 5.32
N GLN A 162 2.44 17.78 4.48
CA GLN A 162 2.28 17.49 3.05
C GLN A 162 1.63 16.13 2.82
N SER A 163 2.04 15.11 3.56
CA SER A 163 1.45 13.78 3.45
C SER A 163 -0.03 13.76 3.84
N LEU A 164 -0.40 14.44 4.93
CA LEU A 164 -1.80 14.56 5.35
C LEU A 164 -2.64 15.33 4.33
N GLU A 165 -2.09 16.39 3.74
CA GLU A 165 -2.75 17.16 2.69
C GLU A 165 -3.01 16.30 1.46
N HIS A 166 -2.00 15.57 0.97
CA HIS A 166 -2.19 14.68 -0.17
C HIS A 166 -3.15 13.53 0.12
N ILE A 167 -3.10 12.92 1.31
CA ILE A 167 -4.07 11.90 1.72
C ILE A 167 -5.49 12.47 1.63
N ARG A 168 -5.72 13.65 2.19
CA ARG A 168 -7.03 14.31 2.16
C ARG A 168 -7.48 14.55 0.72
N ASP A 169 -6.63 15.16 -0.09
CA ASP A 169 -6.99 15.60 -1.44
C ASP A 169 -7.23 14.41 -2.38
N VAL A 170 -6.40 13.36 -2.30
CA VAL A 170 -6.60 12.13 -3.09
C VAL A 170 -7.82 11.35 -2.61
N SER A 171 -8.06 11.26 -1.30
CA SER A 171 -9.27 10.63 -0.78
C SER A 171 -10.53 11.34 -1.28
N ALA A 172 -10.57 12.67 -1.20
CA ALA A 172 -11.67 13.48 -1.72
C ALA A 172 -11.86 13.27 -3.22
N THR A 173 -10.78 13.29 -4.00
CA THR A 173 -10.82 13.05 -5.44
C THR A 173 -11.44 11.70 -5.80
N ILE A 174 -11.10 10.63 -5.07
CA ILE A 174 -11.65 9.30 -5.32
C ILE A 174 -13.13 9.26 -4.92
N ILE A 175 -13.49 9.81 -3.75
CA ILE A 175 -14.87 9.85 -3.27
C ILE A 175 -15.77 10.63 -4.23
N GLU A 176 -15.37 11.83 -4.65
CA GLU A 176 -16.13 12.65 -5.60
C GLU A 176 -16.31 11.95 -6.96
N ALA A 177 -15.30 11.21 -7.42
CA ALA A 177 -15.39 10.43 -8.65
C ALA A 177 -16.38 9.25 -8.50
N LEU A 178 -16.44 8.62 -7.33
CA LEU A 178 -17.41 7.57 -7.02
C LEU A 178 -18.84 8.13 -6.90
N GLU A 179 -19.01 9.29 -6.24
CA GLU A 179 -20.30 9.97 -6.10
C GLU A 179 -20.86 10.48 -7.44
N SER A 180 -20.04 11.16 -8.24
CA SER A 180 -20.46 11.66 -9.57
C SER A 180 -20.89 10.54 -10.52
N SER A 181 -20.31 9.35 -10.38
CA SER A 181 -20.72 8.15 -11.10
C SER A 181 -22.08 7.60 -10.64
N THR A 182 -22.63 8.03 -9.50
CA THR A 182 -23.97 7.62 -9.03
C THR A 182 -25.11 8.46 -9.60
N VAL A 183 -24.85 9.74 -9.91
CA VAL A 183 -25.90 10.69 -10.33
C VAL A 183 -26.33 10.46 -11.78
N ASN A 184 -25.44 9.92 -12.62
CA ASN A 184 -25.72 9.67 -14.03
C ASN A 184 -26.70 8.52 -14.29
N ASP A 185 -26.88 7.57 -13.35
CA ASP A 185 -27.82 6.44 -13.51
C ASP A 185 -29.27 6.76 -13.12
N CYS A 186 -29.52 7.86 -12.39
CA CYS A 186 -30.87 8.22 -11.93
C CYS A 186 -31.69 9.02 -12.97
N THR A 187 -31.07 9.49 -14.07
CA THR A 187 -31.71 10.44 -14.99
C THR A 187 -32.32 9.79 -16.24
N THR A 188 -32.13 8.49 -16.46
CA THR A 188 -32.51 7.80 -17.72
C THR A 188 -33.90 7.16 -17.74
N GLU A 189 -34.65 7.14 -16.63
CA GLU A 189 -35.99 6.53 -16.56
C GLU A 189 -37.19 7.49 -16.66
N LEU A 190 -37.00 8.77 -17.02
CA LEU A 190 -38.11 9.74 -17.07
C LEU A 190 -38.49 10.31 -18.45
N VAL A 191 -38.04 9.72 -19.57
CA VAL A 191 -38.31 10.26 -20.92
C VAL A 191 -38.92 9.25 -21.91
N LEU A 192 -39.69 8.27 -21.46
CA LEU A 192 -40.40 7.33 -22.36
C LEU A 192 -41.92 7.33 -22.26
N THR A 193 -42.53 8.33 -21.62
CA THR A 193 -43.99 8.48 -21.59
C THR A 193 -44.41 9.93 -21.84
N THR A 194 -44.42 10.33 -23.11
CA THR A 194 -45.33 11.35 -23.64
C THR A 194 -45.45 11.21 -25.15
#